data_AF-A0A9D3LN45-F1
#
_entry.id   AF-A0A9D3LN45-F1
#
_cell.length_a   1.000
_cell.length_b   1.000
_cell.length_c   1.000
_cell.angle_alpha   90.00
_cell.angle_beta   90.00
_cell.angle_gamma   90.00
#
_symmetry.space_group_name_H-M   'P 1'
#
loop_
_entity.id
_entity.type
_entity.pdbx_description
1 polymer ?
#
loop_
_entity_poly.entity_id
_entity_poly.type
_entity_poly.pdbx_seq_one_letter_code
_entity_poly.pdbx_strand_id
1 'polypeptide(L)'
;ETSSEKLSSPRQSLLRTLTKLKKDNKLKLFQSHLGQDCPECFQSLSEDPSELDKFMKMKELFKSHRIDDYPECTEREQEDPEAVYTVERLLETCGSERSLKITLHILRNMKRNYLLDSLERDEQHNESIKRAQQALKTHLKRKFECIFECLAKQGHPTLLNEIYTELYVTEGGGGGVNNEHEVRQIEIASKRQTTQETAILCNDIFKPLPGQEKPRTVLTKGIAGIGKTVSVQKFILDWAEEKANQDVDFIFTLPFRDLNLKKERAFSLM
;
A
#
# COMPACT_ATOMS: atom_id res chain seq x y z
N GLU A 1 27.87 -7.24 6.23
CA GLU A 1 26.96 -7.78 5.20
C GLU A 1 25.82 -8.49 5.89
N THR A 2 24.73 -7.79 6.16
CA THR A 2 23.45 -8.41 6.55
C THR A 2 22.56 -8.28 5.33
N SER A 3 22.40 -9.39 4.63
CA SER A 3 21.43 -9.57 3.55
C SER A 3 20.06 -9.20 4.11
N SER A 4 19.62 -7.97 3.87
CA SER A 4 18.24 -7.58 4.08
C SER A 4 17.44 -8.50 3.17
N GLU A 5 16.73 -9.47 3.78
CA GLU A 5 15.63 -10.16 3.12
C GLU A 5 14.67 -9.06 2.68
N LYS A 6 14.78 -8.65 1.41
CA LYS A 6 13.80 -7.76 0.80
C LYS A 6 12.45 -8.44 0.98
N LEU A 7 11.52 -7.76 1.65
CA LEU A 7 10.13 -8.18 1.72
C LEU A 7 9.69 -8.55 0.30
N SER A 8 9.48 -9.85 0.08
CA SER A 8 9.17 -10.37 -1.25
C SER A 8 7.67 -10.23 -1.44
N SER A 9 7.26 -9.29 -2.30
CA SER A 9 5.85 -9.15 -2.64
C SER A 9 5.30 -10.49 -3.19
N PRO A 10 3.99 -10.77 -3.06
CA PRO A 10 3.38 -11.98 -3.63
C PRO A 10 3.78 -12.21 -5.09
N ARG A 11 3.84 -11.14 -5.90
CA ARG A 11 4.35 -11.17 -7.28
C ARG A 11 5.77 -11.71 -7.35
N GLN A 12 6.70 -11.17 -6.55
CA GLN A 12 8.10 -11.59 -6.56
C GLN A 12 8.28 -13.04 -6.09
N SER A 13 7.49 -13.48 -5.11
CA SER A 13 7.53 -14.86 -4.63
C SER A 13 7.04 -15.85 -5.69
N LEU A 14 5.94 -15.51 -6.39
CA LEU A 14 5.44 -16.30 -7.52
C LEU A 14 6.43 -16.33 -8.68
N LEU A 15 6.99 -15.17 -9.04
CA LEU A 15 7.95 -15.06 -10.12
C LEU A 15 9.22 -15.86 -9.83
N ARG A 16 9.80 -15.71 -8.63
CA ARG A 16 10.95 -16.52 -8.20
C ARG A 16 10.67 -18.01 -8.30
N THR A 17 9.45 -18.43 -7.95
CA THR A 17 9.01 -19.82 -8.02
C THR A 17 8.89 -20.32 -9.46
N LEU A 18 8.22 -19.55 -10.33
CA LEU A 18 8.00 -19.93 -11.73
C LEU A 18 9.28 -19.88 -12.56
N THR A 19 10.18 -18.94 -12.28
CA THR A 19 11.52 -18.90 -12.90
C THR A 19 12.36 -20.13 -12.49
N LYS A 20 12.25 -20.62 -11.25
CA LYS A 20 12.90 -21.88 -10.84
C LYS A 20 12.29 -23.09 -11.56
N LEU A 21 10.96 -23.17 -11.66
CA LEU A 21 10.29 -24.22 -12.44
C LEU A 21 10.70 -24.19 -13.92
N LYS A 22 10.90 -23.01 -14.50
CA LYS A 22 11.41 -22.86 -15.87
C LYS A 22 12.81 -23.44 -16.01
N LYS A 23 13.73 -23.11 -15.10
CA LYS A 23 15.10 -23.68 -15.07
C LYS A 23 15.08 -25.21 -14.95
N ASP A 24 14.12 -25.76 -14.21
CA ASP A 24 13.92 -27.21 -14.06
C ASP A 24 13.20 -27.87 -15.26
N ASN A 25 12.86 -27.13 -16.33
CA ASN A 25 12.02 -27.58 -17.45
C ASN A 25 10.63 -28.10 -17.00
N LYS A 26 10.07 -27.52 -15.93
CA LYS A 26 8.79 -27.89 -15.35
C LYS A 26 7.72 -26.81 -15.46
N LEU A 27 8.03 -25.63 -16.03
CA LEU A 27 7.05 -24.56 -16.21
C LEU A 27 5.85 -24.99 -17.07
N LYS A 28 6.10 -25.67 -18.20
CA LYS A 28 5.01 -26.22 -19.05
C LYS A 28 4.14 -27.24 -18.32
N LEU A 29 4.75 -28.05 -17.45
CA LEU A 29 4.01 -29.00 -16.62
C LEU A 29 3.12 -28.27 -15.60
N PHE A 30 3.62 -27.20 -15.00
CA PHE A 30 2.83 -26.33 -14.11
C PHE A 30 1.66 -25.68 -14.86
N GLN A 31 1.91 -25.09 -16.03
CA GLN A 31 0.88 -24.48 -16.88
C GLN A 31 -0.18 -25.49 -17.34
N SER A 32 0.21 -26.74 -17.61
CA SER A 32 -0.75 -27.80 -17.91
C SER A 32 -1.70 -28.09 -16.74
N HIS A 33 -1.20 -28.06 -15.49
CA HIS A 33 -2.05 -28.18 -14.31
C HIS A 33 -2.97 -26.97 -14.11
N LEU A 34 -2.57 -25.76 -14.52
CA LEU A 34 -3.45 -24.59 -14.52
C LEU A 34 -4.66 -24.76 -15.47
N GLY A 35 -4.48 -25.50 -16.56
CA GLY A 35 -5.55 -25.84 -17.50
C GLY A 35 -6.49 -26.97 -17.04
N GLN A 36 -6.13 -27.70 -15.97
CA GLN A 36 -6.93 -28.81 -15.44
C GLN A 36 -8.03 -28.31 -14.48
N ASP A 37 -9.09 -29.10 -14.33
CA ASP A 37 -10.12 -28.87 -13.31
C ASP A 37 -9.51 -29.03 -11.91
N CYS A 38 -9.25 -27.91 -11.22
CA CYS A 38 -8.75 -27.88 -9.85
C CYS A 38 -9.90 -27.48 -8.90
N PRO A 39 -10.54 -28.44 -8.19
CA PRO A 39 -11.70 -28.20 -7.32
C PRO A 39 -11.43 -27.19 -6.19
N GLU A 40 -10.21 -27.14 -5.63
CA GLU A 40 -9.86 -26.14 -4.61
C GLU A 40 -9.75 -24.71 -5.17
N CYS A 41 -9.55 -24.53 -6.49
CA CYS A 41 -9.71 -23.22 -7.12
C CYS A 41 -11.17 -22.75 -7.06
N PHE A 42 -12.15 -23.66 -7.06
CA PHE A 42 -13.57 -23.33 -7.10
C PHE A 42 -14.18 -23.04 -5.72
N GLN A 43 -13.69 -23.67 -4.65
CA GLN A 43 -14.28 -23.53 -3.31
C GLN A 43 -14.06 -22.13 -2.68
N SER A 44 -13.24 -21.27 -3.30
CA SER A 44 -12.94 -19.91 -2.81
C SER A 44 -13.19 -18.81 -3.85
N LEU A 45 -13.79 -19.14 -4.99
CA LEU A 45 -14.33 -18.13 -5.89
C LEU A 45 -15.51 -17.48 -5.17
N SER A 46 -15.39 -16.17 -4.97
CA SER A 46 -16.50 -15.30 -4.60
C SER A 46 -17.73 -15.65 -5.44
N GLU A 47 -18.93 -15.52 -4.88
CA GLU A 47 -20.20 -15.62 -5.61
C GLU A 47 -20.33 -14.60 -6.76
N ASP A 48 -19.33 -13.73 -6.97
CA ASP A 48 -19.22 -12.79 -8.07
C ASP A 48 -19.06 -13.50 -9.44
N PRO A 49 -20.09 -13.43 -10.31
CA PRO A 49 -20.07 -14.07 -11.62
C PRO A 49 -18.99 -13.52 -12.57
N SER A 50 -18.51 -12.29 -12.35
CA SER A 50 -17.50 -11.66 -13.22
C SER A 50 -16.10 -12.26 -13.03
N GLU A 51 -15.78 -12.69 -11.82
CA GLU A 51 -14.51 -13.34 -11.48
C GLU A 51 -14.47 -14.78 -12.00
N LEU A 52 -15.63 -15.46 -11.98
CA LEU A 52 -15.78 -16.79 -12.55
C LEU A 52 -15.55 -16.79 -14.07
N ASP A 53 -16.07 -15.80 -14.80
CA ASP A 53 -15.84 -15.65 -16.25
C ASP A 53 -14.35 -15.44 -16.58
N LYS A 54 -13.66 -14.56 -15.83
CA LYS A 54 -12.20 -14.35 -15.97
C LYS A 54 -11.41 -15.64 -15.73
N PHE A 55 -11.76 -16.38 -14.67
CA PHE A 55 -11.12 -17.65 -14.35
C PHE A 55 -11.34 -18.72 -15.43
N MET A 56 -12.56 -18.85 -15.95
CA MET A 56 -12.87 -19.79 -17.02
C MET A 56 -12.13 -19.45 -18.31
N LYS A 57 -12.05 -18.16 -18.68
CA LYS A 57 -11.19 -17.70 -19.78
C LYS A 57 -9.72 -18.06 -19.53
N MET A 58 -9.24 -17.94 -18.29
CA MET A 58 -7.87 -18.33 -17.96
C MET A 58 -7.59 -19.80 -18.16
N LYS A 59 -8.49 -20.65 -17.67
CA LYS A 59 -8.41 -22.09 -17.83
C LYS A 59 -8.37 -22.49 -19.31
N GLU A 60 -9.24 -21.93 -20.15
CA GLU A 60 -9.26 -22.23 -21.59
C GLU A 60 -7.98 -21.77 -22.30
N LEU A 61 -7.39 -20.65 -21.89
CA LEU A 61 -6.12 -20.19 -22.44
C LEU A 61 -4.96 -21.14 -22.10
N PHE A 62 -4.88 -21.66 -20.87
CA PHE A 62 -3.85 -22.65 -20.53
C PHE A 62 -4.12 -24.05 -21.12
N LYS A 63 -5.38 -24.41 -21.36
CA LYS A 63 -5.74 -25.64 -22.09
C LYS A 63 -5.36 -25.61 -23.56
N SER A 64 -5.59 -24.48 -24.23
CA SER A 64 -5.40 -24.34 -25.68
C SER A 64 -3.93 -24.30 -26.11
N HIS A 65 -2.96 -24.30 -25.16
CA HIS A 65 -1.51 -24.23 -25.41
C HIS A 65 -1.05 -23.05 -26.30
N ARG A 66 -1.94 -22.11 -26.61
CA ARG A 66 -1.65 -20.92 -27.41
C ARG A 66 -1.13 -19.81 -26.52
N ILE A 67 0.19 -19.81 -26.32
CA ILE A 67 0.93 -18.69 -25.71
C ILE A 67 1.60 -17.90 -26.87
N ASP A 68 0.81 -17.47 -27.86
CA ASP A 68 1.35 -16.79 -29.05
C ASP A 68 0.95 -15.31 -29.16
N ASP A 69 -0.02 -14.82 -28.38
CA ASP A 69 -0.43 -13.42 -28.41
C ASP A 69 0.37 -12.60 -27.39
N TYR A 70 1.58 -12.23 -27.79
CA TYR A 70 2.52 -11.40 -27.03
C TYR A 70 2.30 -9.90 -27.30
N PRO A 71 1.82 -9.09 -26.35
CA PRO A 71 2.06 -7.65 -26.38
C PRO A 71 3.50 -7.36 -25.96
N GLU A 72 4.19 -6.51 -26.73
CA GLU A 72 5.59 -6.14 -26.51
C GLU A 72 5.82 -5.58 -25.10
N CYS A 73 6.36 -6.41 -24.18
CA CYS A 73 6.76 -5.95 -22.85
C CYS A 73 8.14 -5.28 -22.88
N THR A 74 8.21 -4.13 -22.21
CA THR A 74 9.39 -3.29 -22.05
C THR A 74 10.47 -3.99 -21.21
N GLU A 75 11.68 -3.99 -21.72
CA GLU A 75 12.86 -4.64 -21.18
C GLU A 75 13.18 -4.18 -19.74
N ARG A 76 13.11 -5.11 -18.78
CA ARG A 76 13.99 -5.11 -17.60
C ARG A 76 14.73 -6.43 -17.57
N GLU A 77 16.02 -6.37 -17.82
CA GLU A 77 16.93 -7.51 -17.90
C GLU A 77 17.04 -8.24 -16.55
N GLN A 78 16.23 -9.28 -16.31
CA GLN A 78 16.53 -10.45 -15.44
C GLN A 78 15.35 -11.42 -15.25
N GLU A 79 14.14 -11.06 -15.66
CA GLU A 79 12.95 -11.90 -15.46
C GLU A 79 12.66 -12.75 -16.72
N ASP A 80 12.35 -14.04 -16.54
CA ASP A 80 12.01 -14.95 -17.66
C ASP A 80 10.60 -14.59 -18.20
N PRO A 81 10.45 -14.28 -19.50
CA PRO A 81 9.22 -13.72 -20.05
C PRO A 81 8.03 -14.68 -19.94
N GLU A 82 8.26 -16.00 -20.03
CA GLU A 82 7.22 -17.01 -19.91
C GLU A 82 6.73 -17.15 -18.45
N ALA A 83 7.67 -17.08 -17.50
CA ALA A 83 7.35 -17.03 -16.07
C ALA A 83 6.60 -15.73 -15.70
N VAL A 84 7.05 -14.57 -16.21
CA VAL A 84 6.39 -13.27 -15.99
C VAL A 84 4.95 -13.31 -16.48
N TYR A 85 4.73 -13.73 -17.73
CA TYR A 85 3.38 -13.85 -18.30
C TYR A 85 2.46 -14.72 -17.42
N THR A 86 2.96 -15.86 -16.96
CA THR A 86 2.19 -16.77 -16.11
C THR A 86 1.84 -16.12 -14.76
N VAL A 87 2.77 -15.37 -14.16
CA VAL A 87 2.54 -14.63 -12.91
C VAL A 87 1.51 -13.53 -13.12
N GLU A 88 1.71 -12.65 -14.10
CA GLU A 88 0.82 -11.51 -14.31
C GLU A 88 -0.60 -11.97 -14.58
N ARG A 89 -0.78 -12.99 -15.43
CA ARG A 89 -2.11 -13.56 -15.67
C ARG A 89 -2.75 -14.17 -14.44
N LEU A 90 -1.98 -14.89 -13.63
CA LEU A 90 -2.49 -15.44 -12.37
C LEU A 90 -2.94 -14.32 -11.43
N LEU A 91 -2.16 -13.25 -11.33
CA LEU A 91 -2.44 -12.10 -10.46
C LEU A 91 -3.64 -11.28 -10.94
N GLU A 92 -3.70 -10.98 -12.23
CA GLU A 92 -4.82 -10.27 -12.86
C GLU A 92 -6.14 -11.03 -12.75
N THR A 93 -6.08 -12.36 -12.90
CA THR A 93 -7.29 -13.18 -12.95
C THR A 93 -7.82 -13.51 -11.56
N CYS A 94 -6.94 -13.83 -10.60
CA CYS A 94 -7.37 -14.41 -9.32
C CYS A 94 -7.06 -13.51 -8.12
N GLY A 95 -6.19 -12.50 -8.29
CA GLY A 95 -5.63 -11.71 -7.20
C GLY A 95 -4.53 -12.45 -6.44
N SER A 96 -3.63 -11.68 -5.82
CA SER A 96 -2.39 -12.17 -5.19
C SER A 96 -2.57 -13.37 -4.25
N GLU A 97 -3.57 -13.33 -3.37
CA GLU A 97 -3.79 -14.39 -2.38
C GLU A 97 -4.20 -15.70 -3.04
N ARG A 98 -5.11 -15.65 -4.02
CA ARG A 98 -5.56 -16.86 -4.72
C ARG A 98 -4.46 -17.40 -5.61
N SER A 99 -3.71 -16.53 -6.30
CA SER A 99 -2.57 -16.95 -7.12
C SER A 99 -1.55 -17.75 -6.32
N LEU A 100 -1.27 -17.35 -5.07
CA LEU A 100 -0.40 -18.11 -4.15
C LEU A 100 -1.00 -19.49 -3.82
N LYS A 101 -2.27 -19.55 -3.39
CA LYS A 101 -2.95 -20.82 -3.05
C LYS A 101 -3.00 -21.81 -4.22
N ILE A 102 -3.32 -21.32 -5.42
CA ILE A 102 -3.33 -22.12 -6.66
C ILE A 102 -1.93 -22.67 -6.95
N THR A 103 -0.92 -21.80 -6.90
CA THR A 103 0.48 -22.18 -7.16
C THR A 103 0.94 -23.24 -6.16
N LEU A 104 0.65 -23.06 -4.87
CA LEU A 104 0.96 -24.02 -3.81
C LEU A 104 0.29 -25.38 -4.07
N HIS A 105 -1.00 -25.39 -4.40
CA HIS A 105 -1.72 -26.62 -4.72
C HIS A 105 -1.06 -27.37 -5.89
N ILE A 106 -0.75 -26.67 -6.98
CA ILE A 106 -0.10 -27.29 -8.15
C ILE A 106 1.29 -27.81 -7.79
N LEU A 107 2.07 -27.07 -7.00
CA LEU A 107 3.40 -27.54 -6.55
C LEU A 107 3.30 -28.81 -5.69
N ARG A 108 2.27 -28.95 -4.86
CA ARG A 108 1.98 -30.19 -4.10
C ARG A 108 1.70 -31.35 -5.05
N ASN A 109 0.86 -31.15 -6.06
CA ASN A 109 0.55 -32.18 -7.07
C ASN A 109 1.79 -32.58 -7.88
N MET A 110 2.67 -31.61 -8.16
CA MET A 110 3.95 -31.84 -8.84
C MET A 110 5.05 -32.42 -7.94
N LYS A 111 4.79 -32.61 -6.63
CA LYS A 111 5.73 -33.09 -5.60
C LYS A 111 7.01 -32.23 -5.49
N ARG A 112 6.87 -30.90 -5.55
CA ARG A 112 7.98 -29.92 -5.49
C ARG A 112 8.18 -29.33 -4.11
N ASN A 113 8.51 -30.17 -3.14
CA ASN A 113 8.56 -29.82 -1.71
C ASN A 113 9.50 -28.65 -1.40
N TYR A 114 10.67 -28.55 -2.05
CA TYR A 114 11.63 -27.47 -1.80
C TYR A 114 11.13 -26.07 -2.20
N LEU A 115 10.26 -25.99 -3.23
CA LEU A 115 9.60 -24.75 -3.63
C LEU A 115 8.39 -24.44 -2.75
N LEU A 116 7.71 -25.51 -2.30
CA LEU A 116 6.56 -25.43 -1.41
C LEU A 116 6.94 -24.74 -0.09
N ASP A 117 7.98 -25.23 0.59
CA ASP A 117 8.39 -24.69 1.88
C ASP A 117 8.76 -23.19 1.79
N SER A 118 9.36 -22.77 0.68
CA SER A 118 9.71 -21.36 0.46
C SER A 118 8.49 -20.49 0.23
N LEU A 119 7.53 -20.97 -0.59
CA LEU A 119 6.34 -20.20 -0.95
C LEU A 119 5.34 -20.16 0.22
N GLU A 120 5.24 -21.22 1.02
CA GLU A 120 4.41 -21.27 2.23
C GLU A 120 4.94 -20.30 3.30
N ARG A 121 6.26 -20.20 3.48
CA ARG A 121 6.86 -19.19 4.37
C ARG A 121 6.54 -17.76 3.90
N ASP A 122 6.66 -17.50 2.60
CA ASP A 122 6.34 -16.20 2.01
C ASP A 122 4.84 -15.86 2.17
N GLU A 123 3.94 -16.84 1.97
CA GLU A 123 2.51 -16.68 2.21
C GLU A 123 2.20 -16.38 3.69
N GLN A 124 2.76 -17.16 4.62
CA GLN A 124 2.57 -16.96 6.05
C GLN A 124 3.10 -15.60 6.52
N HIS A 125 4.22 -15.15 5.96
CA HIS A 125 4.78 -13.83 6.23
C HIS A 125 3.85 -12.72 5.73
N ASN A 126 3.37 -12.83 4.49
CA ASN A 126 2.41 -11.88 3.92
C ASN A 126 1.10 -11.81 4.72
N GLU A 127 0.56 -12.95 5.16
CA GLU A 127 -0.62 -12.98 6.04
C GLU A 127 -0.36 -12.34 7.41
N SER A 128 0.87 -12.45 7.93
CA SER A 128 1.26 -11.79 9.17
C SER A 128 1.34 -10.27 9.00
N ILE A 129 1.86 -9.79 7.86
CA ILE A 129 1.88 -8.36 7.50
C ILE A 129 0.46 -7.82 7.39
N LYS A 130 -0.43 -8.48 6.64
CA LYS A 130 -1.83 -8.07 6.52
C LYS A 130 -2.53 -7.97 7.87
N ARG A 131 -2.34 -8.98 8.74
CA ARG A 131 -2.88 -8.96 10.10
C ARG A 131 -2.36 -7.77 10.91
N ALA A 132 -1.06 -7.47 10.80
CA ALA A 132 -0.46 -6.31 11.45
C ALA A 132 -1.01 -4.99 10.91
N GLN A 133 -1.19 -4.86 9.59
CA GLN A 133 -1.80 -3.69 8.94
C GLN A 133 -3.23 -3.48 9.43
N GLN A 134 -4.06 -4.54 9.47
CA GLN A 134 -5.44 -4.44 9.93
C GLN A 134 -5.54 -4.08 11.41
N ALA A 135 -4.67 -4.67 12.24
CA ALA A 135 -4.58 -4.32 13.65
C ALA A 135 -4.19 -2.86 13.85
N LEU A 136 -3.23 -2.35 13.06
CA LEU A 136 -2.80 -0.96 13.09
C LEU A 136 -3.89 0.00 12.63
N LYS A 137 -4.57 -0.27 11.50
CA LYS A 137 -5.71 0.51 11.03
C LYS A 137 -6.81 0.58 12.09
N THR A 138 -7.18 -0.57 12.68
CA THR A 138 -8.18 -0.62 13.75
C THR A 138 -7.76 0.20 14.97
N HIS A 139 -6.49 0.11 15.36
CA HIS A 139 -5.95 0.90 16.48
C HIS A 139 -5.99 2.40 16.19
N LEU A 140 -5.53 2.83 15.01
CA LEU A 140 -5.48 4.24 14.63
C LEU A 140 -6.87 4.83 14.41
N LYS A 141 -7.81 4.07 13.83
CA LYS A 141 -9.21 4.46 13.75
C LYS A 141 -9.75 4.77 15.14
N ARG A 142 -9.71 3.80 16.07
CA ARG A 142 -10.19 4.02 17.45
C ARG A 142 -9.52 5.19 18.16
N LYS A 143 -8.24 5.45 17.86
CA LYS A 143 -7.46 6.53 18.47
C LYS A 143 -7.86 7.93 17.96
N PHE A 144 -8.27 8.04 16.70
CA PHE A 144 -8.50 9.34 16.03
C PHE A 144 -9.93 9.56 15.55
N GLU A 145 -10.82 8.58 15.74
CA GLU A 145 -12.24 8.67 15.38
C GLU A 145 -12.97 9.77 16.16
N CYS A 146 -12.57 10.03 17.41
CA CYS A 146 -13.17 11.06 18.25
C CYS A 146 -12.19 12.17 18.62
N ILE A 147 -12.68 13.41 18.67
CA ILE A 147 -12.00 14.56 19.25
C ILE A 147 -12.76 15.04 20.49
N PHE A 148 -12.01 15.53 21.48
CA PHE A 148 -12.57 16.21 22.66
C PHE A 148 -12.55 17.71 22.42
N GLU A 149 -13.74 18.31 22.32
CA GLU A 149 -13.90 19.76 22.24
C GLU A 149 -13.59 20.40 23.61
N CYS A 150 -12.72 21.40 23.63
CA CYS A 150 -12.44 22.33 24.74
C CYS A 150 -12.36 21.77 26.17
N LEU A 151 -11.14 21.58 26.70
CA LEU A 151 -10.62 21.67 28.09
C LEU A 151 -11.43 21.14 29.32
N ALA A 152 -12.71 20.82 29.23
CA ALA A 152 -13.47 20.27 30.32
C ALA A 152 -13.30 18.75 30.30
N LYS A 153 -12.95 18.19 31.46
CA LYS A 153 -12.92 16.74 31.73
C LYS A 153 -14.30 16.04 31.55
N GLN A 154 -15.27 16.70 30.93
CA GLN A 154 -16.66 16.29 30.71
C GLN A 154 -17.19 16.62 29.30
N GLY A 155 -16.33 16.89 28.31
CA GLY A 155 -16.79 16.99 26.92
C GLY A 155 -17.24 15.61 26.40
N HIS A 156 -18.40 15.54 25.73
CA HIS A 156 -18.79 14.35 24.99
C HIS A 156 -17.81 14.15 23.82
N PRO A 157 -17.35 12.91 23.55
CA PRO A 157 -16.54 12.64 22.37
C PRO A 157 -17.37 12.91 21.11
N THR A 158 -16.89 13.81 20.26
CA THR A 158 -17.50 14.09 18.94
C THR A 158 -16.73 13.36 17.85
N LEU A 159 -17.43 12.79 16.87
CA LEU A 159 -16.78 12.14 15.73
C LEU A 159 -16.05 13.17 14.88
N LEU A 160 -14.76 12.94 14.61
CA LEU A 160 -13.94 13.86 13.82
C LEU A 160 -14.56 14.11 12.45
N ASN A 161 -15.07 13.07 11.80
CA ASN A 161 -15.67 13.18 10.47
C ASN A 161 -16.94 14.04 10.43
N GLU A 162 -17.64 14.24 11.56
CA GLU A 162 -18.85 15.07 11.62
C GLU A 162 -18.54 16.56 11.72
N ILE A 163 -17.39 16.91 12.33
CA ILE A 163 -16.99 18.29 12.59
C ILE A 163 -15.85 18.78 11.70
N TYR A 164 -15.18 17.88 10.99
CA TYR A 164 -14.04 18.23 10.15
C TYR A 164 -14.49 18.99 8.90
N THR A 165 -14.03 20.22 8.79
CA THR A 165 -14.11 21.02 7.57
C THR A 165 -12.78 20.96 6.83
N GLU A 166 -12.82 20.73 5.51
CA GLU A 166 -11.61 20.73 4.69
C GLU A 166 -10.85 22.05 4.83
N LEU A 167 -9.56 21.96 5.12
CA LEU A 167 -8.72 23.13 5.32
C LEU A 167 -8.20 23.65 3.98
N TYR A 168 -8.11 24.97 3.88
CA TYR A 168 -7.38 25.61 2.78
C TYR A 168 -5.87 25.51 3.04
N VAL A 169 -5.24 24.46 2.52
CA VAL A 169 -3.78 24.25 2.58
C VAL A 169 -3.18 24.68 1.24
N THR A 170 -2.08 25.42 1.28
CA THR A 170 -1.35 25.87 0.09
C THR A 170 0.09 25.41 0.12
N GLU A 171 0.70 25.27 -1.05
CA GLU A 171 2.13 24.96 -1.16
C GLU A 171 2.96 26.05 -0.45
N GLY A 172 3.83 25.62 0.46
CA GLY A 172 4.76 26.52 1.12
C GLY A 172 5.86 26.94 0.14
N GLY A 173 5.97 28.25 -0.14
CA GLY A 173 7.07 28.77 -0.95
C GLY A 173 8.45 28.33 -0.44
N GLY A 174 9.33 27.98 -1.39
CA GLY A 174 10.70 27.53 -1.13
C GLY A 174 11.44 28.42 -0.12
N GLY A 175 12.19 27.77 0.78
CA GLY A 175 12.75 28.35 2.00
C GLY A 175 13.27 29.78 1.88
N GLY A 176 12.75 30.67 2.73
CA GLY A 176 13.16 32.07 2.79
C GLY A 176 12.76 32.75 4.10
N VAL A 177 13.76 32.82 4.99
CA VAL A 177 13.98 33.81 6.06
C VAL A 177 12.99 33.84 7.24
N ASN A 178 13.57 33.95 8.44
CA ASN A 178 12.88 34.13 9.70
C ASN A 178 11.81 35.25 9.62
N ASN A 179 10.54 34.87 9.76
CA ASN A 179 9.37 35.75 9.60
C ASN A 179 8.60 35.91 10.92
N GLU A 180 9.33 36.09 12.02
CA GLU A 180 8.73 36.23 13.36
C GLU A 180 7.83 37.46 13.50
N HIS A 181 7.88 38.41 12.57
CA HIS A 181 7.09 39.65 12.63
C HIS A 181 5.88 39.60 11.68
N GLU A 182 4.68 39.78 12.24
CA GLU A 182 3.39 39.78 11.55
C GLU A 182 3.34 40.75 10.36
N VAL A 183 4.04 41.89 10.43
CA VAL A 183 4.13 42.90 9.36
C VAL A 183 4.74 42.34 8.07
N ARG A 184 5.73 41.46 8.17
CA ARG A 184 6.37 40.83 7.00
C ARG A 184 5.46 39.79 6.34
N GLN A 185 4.53 39.21 7.09
CA GLN A 185 3.53 38.29 6.55
C GLN A 185 2.51 39.03 5.69
N ILE A 186 2.16 40.28 6.04
CA ILE A 186 1.26 41.14 5.25
C ILE A 186 1.93 41.56 3.92
N GLU A 187 3.21 41.94 3.95
CA GLU A 187 3.96 42.30 2.73
C GLU A 187 4.12 41.10 1.77
N ILE A 188 4.36 39.90 2.32
CA ILE A 188 4.42 38.66 1.53
C ILE A 188 3.04 38.30 0.98
N ALA A 189 1.97 38.39 1.78
CA ALA A 189 0.60 38.14 1.33
C ALA A 189 0.16 39.12 0.22
N SER A 190 0.54 40.40 0.33
CA SER A 190 0.29 41.42 -0.70
C SER A 190 1.03 41.11 -2.00
N LYS A 191 2.29 40.65 -1.94
CA LYS A 191 3.04 40.19 -3.14
C LYS A 191 2.54 38.87 -3.73
N ARG A 192 1.87 38.03 -2.94
CA ARG A 192 1.32 36.73 -3.38
C ARG A 192 -0.03 36.83 -4.08
N GLN A 193 -0.76 37.95 -3.95
CA GLN A 193 -2.00 38.17 -4.71
C GLN A 193 -1.81 38.09 -6.24
N THR A 194 -0.57 38.17 -6.74
CA THR A 194 -0.22 38.00 -8.16
C THR A 194 0.16 36.57 -8.58
N THR A 195 0.33 35.62 -7.66
CA THR A 195 0.73 34.23 -7.98
C THR A 195 -0.39 33.29 -7.55
N GLN A 196 -0.94 32.49 -8.47
CA GLN A 196 -2.00 31.53 -8.14
C GLN A 196 -1.50 30.54 -7.09
N GLU A 197 -1.94 30.68 -5.83
CA GLU A 197 -1.65 29.71 -4.78
C GLU A 197 -2.31 28.38 -5.16
N THR A 198 -1.51 27.31 -5.23
CA THR A 198 -2.03 25.98 -5.52
C THR A 198 -2.61 25.40 -4.23
N ALA A 199 -3.93 25.24 -4.18
CA ALA A 199 -4.60 24.59 -3.07
C ALA A 199 -4.29 23.08 -3.10
N ILE A 200 -4.01 22.52 -1.92
CA ILE A 200 -3.67 21.11 -1.71
C ILE A 200 -4.69 20.53 -0.75
N LEU A 201 -5.32 19.41 -1.12
CA LEU A 201 -6.21 18.70 -0.20
C LEU A 201 -5.38 17.95 0.85
N CYS A 202 -5.92 17.79 2.06
CA CYS A 202 -5.20 17.11 3.14
C CYS A 202 -4.73 15.69 2.75
N ASN A 203 -5.56 14.96 2.01
CA ASN A 203 -5.23 13.61 1.52
C ASN A 203 -4.28 13.60 0.31
N ASP A 204 -3.96 14.77 -0.25
CA ASP A 204 -3.12 14.90 -1.43
C ASP A 204 -1.73 15.46 -1.11
N ILE A 205 -1.39 15.64 0.18
CA ILE A 205 -0.11 16.24 0.62
C ILE A 205 1.14 15.49 0.13
N PHE A 206 1.02 14.20 -0.20
CA PHE A 206 2.10 13.39 -0.76
C PHE A 206 1.99 13.16 -2.27
N LYS A 207 0.97 13.70 -2.92
CA LYS A 207 0.85 13.62 -4.38
C LYS A 207 1.81 14.62 -5.02
N PRO A 208 2.53 14.23 -6.09
CA PRO A 208 3.40 15.15 -6.80
C PRO A 208 2.58 16.27 -7.46
N LEU A 209 3.05 17.50 -7.34
CA LEU A 209 2.54 18.63 -8.13
C LEU A 209 3.05 18.53 -9.58
N PRO A 210 2.40 19.20 -10.56
CA PRO A 210 2.83 19.17 -11.95
C PRO A 210 4.31 19.55 -12.10
N GLY A 211 5.11 18.63 -12.66
CA GLY A 211 6.55 18.83 -12.87
C GLY A 211 7.45 18.60 -11.65
N GLN A 212 6.91 18.10 -10.53
CA GLN A 212 7.69 17.74 -9.33
C GLN A 212 7.70 16.22 -9.10
N GLU A 213 8.77 15.73 -8.44
CA GLU A 213 8.83 14.35 -7.95
C GLU A 213 7.93 14.14 -6.71
N LYS A 214 7.60 12.88 -6.39
CA LYS A 214 6.82 12.55 -5.19
C LYS A 214 7.56 13.01 -3.92
N PRO A 215 6.97 13.89 -3.09
CA PRO A 215 7.65 14.40 -1.90
C PRO A 215 7.90 13.28 -0.89
N ARG A 216 9.12 13.21 -0.35
CA ARG A 216 9.47 12.30 0.76
C ARG A 216 9.14 12.88 2.14
N THR A 217 8.98 14.20 2.23
CA THR A 217 8.78 14.91 3.49
C THR A 217 7.87 16.11 3.27
N VAL A 218 6.88 16.25 4.14
CA VAL A 218 5.95 17.38 4.17
C VAL A 218 6.04 18.04 5.53
N LEU A 219 6.12 19.38 5.55
CA LEU A 219 6.10 20.17 6.78
C LEU A 219 4.93 21.15 6.73
N THR A 220 3.91 20.91 7.55
CA THR A 220 2.77 21.83 7.67
C THR A 220 3.14 22.99 8.59
N LYS A 221 3.03 24.22 8.07
CA LYS A 221 3.29 25.46 8.80
C LYS A 221 1.99 26.26 8.95
N GLY A 222 1.89 27.01 10.04
CA GLY A 222 0.74 27.86 10.33
C GLY A 222 0.70 28.28 11.79
N ILE A 223 -0.14 29.25 12.11
CA ILE A 223 -0.29 29.78 13.47
C ILE A 223 -0.80 28.72 14.47
N ALA A 224 -0.64 28.96 15.76
CA ALA A 224 -1.21 28.09 16.79
C ALA A 224 -2.73 28.02 16.65
N GLY A 225 -3.32 26.85 16.93
CA GLY A 225 -4.77 26.64 16.86
C GLY A 225 -5.35 26.47 15.44
N ILE A 226 -4.59 26.69 14.37
CA ILE A 226 -5.10 26.61 12.98
C ILE A 226 -5.47 25.20 12.48
N GLY A 227 -5.40 24.18 13.35
CA GLY A 227 -5.82 22.81 12.99
C GLY A 227 -4.72 21.87 12.50
N LYS A 228 -3.43 22.25 12.49
CA LYS A 228 -2.31 21.38 12.03
C LYS A 228 -2.37 19.94 12.56
N THR A 229 -2.59 19.77 13.87
CA THR A 229 -2.68 18.45 14.50
C THR A 229 -3.93 17.69 14.06
N VAL A 230 -5.07 18.39 13.95
CA VAL A 230 -6.35 17.82 13.54
C VAL A 230 -6.29 17.35 12.08
N SER A 231 -5.59 18.08 11.19
CA SER A 231 -5.37 17.65 9.80
C SER A 231 -4.59 16.35 9.73
N VAL A 232 -3.53 16.21 10.53
CA VAL A 232 -2.76 14.95 10.60
C VAL A 232 -3.63 13.81 11.12
N GLN A 233 -4.44 14.06 12.15
CA GLN A 233 -5.39 13.05 12.65
C GLN A 233 -6.42 12.64 11.59
N LYS A 234 -6.94 13.60 10.82
CA LYS A 234 -7.88 13.35 9.73
C LYS A 234 -7.26 12.50 8.62
N PHE A 235 -6.05 12.84 8.17
CA PHE A 235 -5.30 12.06 7.18
C PHE A 235 -5.15 10.60 7.62
N ILE A 236 -4.79 10.37 8.89
CA ILE A 236 -4.62 9.04 9.46
C ILE A 236 -5.96 8.29 9.55
N LEU A 237 -7.02 8.99 9.96
CA LEU A 237 -8.37 8.42 10.06
C LEU A 237 -8.87 7.98 8.67
N ASP A 238 -8.71 8.81 7.64
CA ASP A 238 -9.11 8.45 6.27
C ASP A 238 -8.31 7.27 5.71
N TRP A 239 -7.03 7.16 6.06
CA TRP A 239 -6.23 5.97 5.74
C TRP A 239 -6.73 4.72 6.46
N ALA A 240 -7.04 4.84 7.76
CA ALA A 240 -7.50 3.74 8.59
C ALA A 240 -8.93 3.27 8.23
N GLU A 241 -9.76 4.17 7.70
CA GLU A 241 -11.10 3.88 7.17
C GLU A 241 -11.09 3.48 5.69
N GLU A 242 -9.91 3.33 5.10
CA GLU A 242 -9.72 2.90 3.71
C GLU A 242 -10.29 3.86 2.65
N LYS A 243 -10.45 5.14 3.02
CA LYS A 243 -10.99 6.20 2.15
C LYS A 243 -9.93 6.83 1.26
N ALA A 244 -8.68 6.91 1.73
CA ALA A 244 -7.59 7.56 1.01
C ALA A 244 -6.23 6.91 1.33
N ASN A 245 -5.21 7.24 0.52
CA ASN A 245 -3.80 6.89 0.78
C ASN A 245 -3.51 5.39 0.93
N GLN A 246 -4.28 4.51 0.25
CA GLN A 246 -4.07 3.06 0.31
C GLN A 246 -2.80 2.58 -0.43
N ASP A 247 -2.06 3.51 -1.04
CA ASP A 247 -0.68 3.30 -1.49
C ASP A 247 0.33 3.28 -0.33
N VAL A 248 -0.09 3.63 0.89
CA VAL A 248 0.74 3.59 2.09
C VAL A 248 0.47 2.31 2.90
N ASP A 249 1.51 1.48 3.06
CA ASP A 249 1.41 0.20 3.77
C ASP A 249 1.19 0.35 5.28
N PHE A 250 1.87 1.32 5.91
CA PHE A 250 1.84 1.54 7.36
C PHE A 250 1.97 3.02 7.70
N ILE A 251 1.23 3.46 8.71
CA ILE A 251 1.37 4.80 9.29
C ILE A 251 1.74 4.69 10.77
N PHE A 252 2.83 5.34 11.16
CA PHE A 252 3.26 5.41 12.55
C PHE A 252 3.13 6.83 13.10
N THR A 253 2.46 6.97 14.24
CA THR A 253 2.28 8.28 14.90
C THR A 253 3.35 8.51 15.95
N LEU A 254 4.09 9.61 15.79
CA LEU A 254 5.19 10.01 16.67
C LEU A 254 4.88 11.35 17.34
N PRO A 255 4.03 11.37 18.38
CA PRO A 255 3.72 12.61 19.09
C PRO A 255 4.96 13.13 19.81
N PHE A 256 5.49 14.27 19.35
CA PHE A 256 6.70 14.89 19.92
C PHE A 256 6.60 15.17 21.41
N ARG A 257 5.40 15.48 21.92
CA ARG A 257 5.17 15.67 23.35
C ARG A 257 5.55 14.42 24.14
N ASP A 258 5.11 13.25 23.70
CA ASP A 258 5.38 11.98 24.38
C ASP A 258 6.83 11.53 24.18
N LEU A 259 7.39 11.79 23.00
CA LEU A 259 8.81 11.52 22.72
C LEU A 259 9.74 12.37 23.60
N ASN A 260 9.40 13.64 23.84
CA ASN A 260 10.20 14.52 24.69
C ASN A 260 10.24 14.04 26.15
N LEU A 261 9.20 13.36 26.63
CA LEU A 261 9.16 12.76 27.97
C LEU A 261 10.01 11.48 28.09
N LYS A 262 10.44 10.91 26.97
CA LYS A 262 11.16 9.64 26.88
C LYS A 262 12.67 9.78 26.71
N LYS A 263 13.22 11.01 26.72
CA LYS A 263 14.64 11.32 26.48
C LYS A 263 15.63 10.63 27.43
N GLU A 264 15.18 10.15 28.59
CA GLU A 264 16.04 9.52 29.60
C GLU A 264 16.13 7.98 29.48
N ARG A 265 15.50 7.36 28.48
CA ARG A 265 15.52 5.90 28.31
C ARG A 265 15.95 5.55 26.89
N ALA A 266 16.88 4.60 26.78
CA ALA A 266 17.22 3.99 25.50
C ALA A 266 16.09 3.06 25.07
N PHE A 267 15.55 3.27 23.87
CA PHE A 267 14.56 2.39 23.25
C PHE A 267 15.19 1.75 22.02
N SER A 268 15.00 0.45 21.88
CA SER A 268 15.32 -0.28 20.66
C SER A 268 14.02 -0.57 19.90
N LEU A 269 14.04 -0.40 18.58
CA LEU A 269 12.98 -0.84 17.66
C LEU A 269 13.19 -2.32 17.28
N MET A 270 13.50 -3.16 18.27
CA MET A 270 13.60 -4.61 18.07
C MET A 270 12.23 -5.26 18.17
#